data_AF-A0A9D8EDY5-F1
#
_entry.id   AF-A0A9D8EDY5-F1
#
_cell.length_a   1.000
_cell.length_b   1.000
_cell.length_c   1.000
_cell.angle_alpha   90.00
_cell.angle_beta   90.00
_cell.angle_gamma   90.00
#
_symmetry.space_group_name_H-M   'P 1'
#
loop_
_entity.id
_entity.type
_entity.pdbx_description
1 polymer ?
#
loop_
_entity_poly.entity_id
_entity_poly.type
_entity_poly.pdbx_seq_one_letter_code
_entity_poly.pdbx_strand_id
1 'polypeptide(L)' 'MTEKLQIYKCEVCGNIVEMLHAGKGSMVCCDQPMKLYKENTTDASVEKHVPVITKKDSG' A
#
# COMPACT_ATOMS: atom_id res chain seq x y z
N MET A 1 0.20 3.48 -14.49
CA MET A 1 1.31 2.49 -14.48
C MET A 1 1.53 2.11 -13.03
N THR A 2 1.65 0.82 -12.73
CA THR A 2 2.00 0.35 -11.39
C THR A 2 3.51 0.46 -11.19
N GLU A 3 3.93 0.71 -9.96
CA GLU A 3 5.33 0.77 -9.55
C GLU A 3 5.63 -0.31 -8.52
N LYS A 4 6.89 -0.74 -8.43
CA LYS A 4 7.31 -1.76 -7.47
C LYS A 4 7.07 -1.25 -6.04
N LEU A 5 6.71 -2.16 -5.12
CA LEU A 5 6.41 -1.91 -3.71
C LEU A 5 5.10 -1.15 -3.43
N GLN A 6 4.34 -0.74 -4.46
CA GLN A 6 3.02 -0.16 -4.25
C GLN A 6 2.07 -1.18 -3.63
N ILE A 7 1.29 -0.73 -2.65
CA ILE A 7 0.26 -1.53 -1.97
C ILE A 7 -1.11 -1.16 -2.50
N TYR A 8 -1.88 -2.17 -2.90
CA TYR A 8 -3.25 -2.01 -3.40
C TYR A 8 -4.23 -2.79 -2.54
N LYS A 9 -5.43 -2.25 -2.33
CA LYS A 9 -6.53 -2.94 -1.65
C LYS A 9 -7.81 -2.93 -2.49
N CYS A 10 -8.52 -4.06 -2.52
CA CYS A 10 -9.90 -4.11 -2.98
C CYS A 10 -10.84 -3.68 -1.85
N GLU A 11 -11.62 -2.62 -2.05
CA GLU A 11 -12.57 -2.13 -1.04
C GLU A 11 -13.86 -2.97 -0.94
N VAL A 12 -14.07 -3.95 -1.82
CA VAL A 12 -15.21 -4.89 -1.77
C VAL A 12 -14.89 -6.16 -0.99
N CYS A 13 -13.87 -6.92 -1.38
CA CYS A 13 -13.54 -8.19 -0.72
C CYS A 13 -12.42 -8.10 0.32
N GLY A 14 -11.71 -6.96 0.38
CA GLY A 14 -10.65 -6.73 1.35
C GLY A 14 -9.26 -7.24 0.97
N ASN A 15 -9.07 -7.87 -0.20
CA ASN A 15 -7.76 -8.34 -0.67
C ASN A 15 -6.73 -7.20 -0.71
N ILE A 16 -5.53 -7.45 -0.19
CA ILE A 16 -4.37 -6.53 -0.21
C ILE A 16 -3.21 -7.22 -0.92
N VAL A 17 -2.56 -6.52 -1.86
CA VAL A 17 -1.43 -7.03 -2.63
C VAL A 17 -0.31 -6.00 -2.75
N GLU A 18 0.93 -6.48 -2.83
CA GLU A 18 2.12 -5.67 -3.13
C GLU A 18 2.58 -5.91 -4.57
N MET A 19 3.02 -4.85 -5.24
CA MET A 19 3.54 -4.93 -6.60
C MET A 19 5.01 -5.39 -6.63
N LEU A 20 5.26 -6.62 -7.09
CA LEU A 20 6.63 -7.14 -7.25
C LEU A 20 7.27 -6.77 -8.60
N HIS A 21 6.45 -6.56 -9.64
CA HIS A 21 6.91 -6.19 -10.99
C HIS A 21 5.99 -5.15 -11.64
N ALA A 22 6.56 -4.00 -12.00
CA ALA A 22 5.82 -2.89 -12.58
C ALA A 22 5.20 -3.23 -13.94
N GLY A 23 4.03 -2.65 -14.23
CA GLY A 23 3.31 -2.87 -15.48
C GLY A 23 2.45 -1.66 -15.87
N LYS A 24 2.03 -1.62 -17.14
CA LYS A 24 1.18 -0.53 -17.65
C LYS A 24 -0.31 -0.69 -17.28
N GLY A 25 -0.74 -1.91 -16.95
CA GLY A 25 -2.12 -2.22 -16.60
C GLY A 25 -2.57 -1.64 -15.26
N SER A 26 -3.89 -1.59 -15.05
CA SER A 26 -4.52 -1.26 -13.77
C SER A 26 -4.88 -2.52 -13.00
N MET A 27 -4.69 -2.52 -11.68
CA MET A 27 -5.11 -3.62 -10.81
C MET A 27 -6.64 -3.64 -10.68
N VAL A 28 -7.27 -4.79 -10.94
CA VAL A 28 -8.74 -4.96 -10.87
C VAL A 28 -9.06 -6.16 -9.99
N CYS A 29 -10.04 -6.01 -9.10
CA CYS A 29 -10.56 -7.08 -8.24
C CYS A 29 -12.03 -6.80 -7.93
N CYS A 30 -12.89 -7.82 -8.01
CA CYS A 30 -14.35 -7.66 -7.88
C CYS A 30 -14.93 -6.65 -8.89
N ASP A 31 -14.50 -6.75 -10.15
CA ASP A 31 -14.97 -5.93 -11.28
C ASP A 31 -14.75 -4.41 -11.15
N GLN A 32 -13.90 -3.99 -10.21
CA GLN A 32 -13.52 -2.59 -10.03
C GLN A 32 -12.00 -2.41 -9.89
N PRO A 33 -11.47 -1.22 -10.24
CA PRO A 33 -10.07 -0.89 -9.96
C PRO A 33 -9.78 -0.98 -8.46
N MET A 34 -8.66 -1.60 -8.11
CA MET A 34 -8.17 -1.61 -6.72
C MET A 34 -7.63 -0.22 -6.35
N LYS A 35 -7.80 0.17 -5.09
CA LYS A 35 -7.31 1.43 -4.56
C LYS A 35 -5.82 1.34 -4.24
N LEU A 36 -5.04 2.30 -4.72
CA LEU A 36 -3.65 2.49 -4.30
C LEU A 36 -3.64 3.07 -2.87
N TYR A 37 -2.99 2.37 -1.95
CA TYR A 37 -2.82 2.80 -0.58
C TYR A 37 -1.50 3.57 -0.48
N LYS A 38 -1.55 4.86 -0.83
CA LYS A 38 -0.42 5.76 -0.65
C LYS A 38 -0.19 5.99 0.84
N GLU A 39 1.07 5.94 1.26
CA GLU A 39 1.48 6.07 2.64
C GLU A 39 1.18 7.48 3.18
N ASN A 40 0.83 7.58 4.46
CA ASN A 40 0.64 8.84 5.18
C ASN A 40 -0.41 9.80 4.56
N THR A 41 -1.38 9.29 3.80
CA THR A 41 -2.46 10.13 3.23
C THR A 41 -3.77 10.08 3.99
N THR A 42 -3.93 9.16 4.93
CA THR A 42 -5.13 9.08 5.77
C THR A 42 -5.09 10.17 6.84
N ASP A 43 -6.22 10.83 7.07
CA ASP A 43 -6.41 11.76 8.18
C ASP A 43 -6.53 10.97 9.51
N ALA A 44 -5.38 10.53 10.00
CA ALA A 44 -5.21 9.75 11.22
C ALA A 44 -4.05 10.34 12.04
N SER A 45 -4.05 10.09 13.35
CA SER A 45 -3.09 10.75 14.23
C SER A 45 -1.66 10.25 13.98
N VAL A 46 -0.75 11.16 13.67
CA VAL A 46 0.61 10.84 13.20
C VAL A 46 1.39 10.06 14.26
N GLU A 47 1.26 10.44 15.53
CA GLU A 47 2.01 9.87 16.66
C GLU A 47 1.66 8.41 16.97
N LYS A 48 0.52 7.91 16.47
CA LYS A 48 0.09 6.52 16.65
C LYS A 48 0.32 5.65 15.42
N HIS A 49 0.48 6.25 14.24
CA HIS A 49 0.48 5.52 12.97
C HIS A 49 1.80 5.60 12.21
N VAL A 50 2.54 6.70 12.31
CA VAL A 50 3.83 6.83 11.62
C VAL A 50 4.89 6.00 12.37
N PRO A 51 5.56 5.04 11.72
CA PRO A 51 6.56 4.21 12.37
C PRO A 51 7.75 5.02 12.90
N VAL A 52 8.23 4.66 14.09
CA VAL A 52 9.48 5.19 14.66
C VAL A 52 10.56 4.12 14.57
N ILE A 53 11.66 4.44 13.87
CA ILE A 53 12.78 3.52 13.67
C ILE A 53 13.88 3.85 14.69
N THR A 54 14.32 2.87 15.47
CA THR A 54 15.45 3.00 16.40
C THR A 54 16.52 1.98 16.04
N LYS A 55 17.70 2.48 15.64
CA LYS A 55 18.84 1.63 15.27
C LYS A 55 19.38 0.90 16.51
N LYS A 56 19.62 -0.40 16.38
CA LYS A 56 20.32 -1.22 17.38
C LYS A 56 21.62 -1.77 16.78
N ASP A 57 22.50 -2.31 17.62
CA ASP A 57 23.79 -2.86 17.19
C ASP A 57 23.64 -3.98 16.13
N SER A 58 22.50 -4.66 16.11
CA SER A 58 22.17 -5.73 15.16
C SER A 58 21.34 -5.29 13.94
N GLY A 59 21.16 -3.97 13.73
CA GLY A 59 20.14 -3.44 12.82
C GLY A 59 18.92 -2.95 13.57
#